data_AF-A0A535UPJ9-F1
#
_entry.id   AF-A0A535UPJ9-F1
#
_cell.length_a   1.000
_cell.length_b   1.000
_cell.length_c   1.000
_cell.angle_alpha   90.00
_cell.angle_beta   90.00
_cell.angle_gamma   90.00
#
_symmetry.space_group_name_H-M   'P 1'
#
loop_
_entity.id
_entity.type
_entity.pdbx_description
1 polymer ?
#
loop_
_entity_poly.entity_id
_entity_poly.type
_entity_poly.pdbx_seq_one_letter_code
_entity_poly.pdbx_strand_id
1 'polypeptide(L)' 'MLKVKLDTHLNTFHLDLGFSAEVGKTTVLLGESGAGKSTVLRLMAGLLHPERGHISLEDTTYFDSERHIVVPPQERP' A
#
# COMPACT_ATOMS: atom_id res chain seq x y z
N MET A 1 3.50 2.36 -13.63
CA MET A 1 2.99 3.24 -12.57
C MET A 1 2.64 2.39 -11.35
N LEU A 2 3.07 2.81 -10.15
CA LEU A 2 2.57 2.28 -8.88
C LEU A 2 1.25 2.98 -8.55
N LYS A 3 0.20 2.22 -8.24
CA LYS A 3 -1.08 2.73 -7.77
C LYS A 3 -1.42 2.10 -6.43
N VAL A 4 -1.79 2.94 -5.46
CA VAL A 4 -2.10 2.51 -4.09
C VAL A 4 -3.37 3.21 -3.66
N LYS A 5 -4.35 2.44 -3.21
CA LYS A 5 -5.54 2.93 -2.52
C LYS A 5 -5.79 2.00 -1.34
N LEU A 6 -5.79 2.50 -0.12
CA LEU A 6 -5.91 1.70 1.09
C LEU A 6 -6.89 2.36 2.04
N ASP A 7 -7.71 1.53 2.67
CA ASP A 7 -8.60 1.91 3.76
C ASP A 7 -8.56 0.77 4.79
N THR A 8 -7.97 1.04 5.95
CA THR A 8 -7.77 0.01 6.98
C THR A 8 -7.67 0.60 8.38
N HIS A 9 -8.23 -0.10 9.35
CA HIS A 9 -8.06 0.21 10.76
C HIS A 9 -6.97 -0.65 11.41
N LEU A 10 -6.00 0.00 12.05
CA LEU A 10 -4.90 -0.60 12.80
C LEU A 10 -5.01 -0.20 14.28
N ASN A 11 -5.75 -0.99 15.05
CA ASN A 11 -6.02 -0.74 16.47
C ASN A 11 -6.67 0.65 16.69
N THR A 12 -5.92 1.66 17.13
CA THR A 12 -6.43 3.03 17.34
C THR A 12 -6.13 3.98 16.16
N PHE A 13 -5.53 3.47 15.08
CA PHE A 13 -5.08 4.27 13.94
C PHE A 13 -5.86 3.89 12.68
N HIS A 14 -6.63 4.82 12.12
CA HIS A 14 -7.27 4.66 10.81
C HIS A 14 -6.37 5.23 9.72
N LEU A 15 -6.21 4.46 8.64
CA LEU A 15 -5.41 4.85 7.49
C LEU A 15 -6.27 4.76 6.23
N ASP A 16 -6.67 5.93 5.72
CA ASP A 16 -7.29 6.13 4.41
C ASP A 16 -6.32 6.93 3.53
N LEU A 17 -5.85 6.32 2.45
CA LEU A 17 -4.94 6.98 1.52
C LEU A 17 -5.11 6.49 0.08
N GLY A 18 -4.87 7.40 -0.86
CA GLY A 18 -4.78 7.10 -2.27
C GLY A 18 -3.66 7.91 -2.91
N PHE A 19 -2.76 7.26 -3.63
CA PHE A 19 -1.75 7.94 -4.43
C PHE A 19 -1.30 7.09 -5.61
N SER A 20 -0.52 7.70 -6.49
CA SER A 20 0.18 7.00 -7.55
C SER A 20 1.59 7.56 -7.71
N ALA A 21 2.51 6.71 -8.13
CA ALA A 21 3.91 7.06 -8.36
C ALA A 21 4.40 6.51 -9.69
N GLU A 22 5.26 7.26 -10.37
CA GLU A 22 5.87 6.83 -11.63
C GLU A 22 7.03 5.87 -11.36
N VAL A 23 7.14 4.81 -12.16
CA VAL A 23 8.26 3.89 -12.09
C VAL A 23 9.52 4.56 -12.63
N GLY A 24 10.65 4.30 -12.00
CA GLY A 24 11.93 4.94 -12.34
C GLY A 24 12.10 6.36 -11.79
N LYS A 25 11.13 6.88 -11.03
CA LYS A 25 11.26 8.17 -10.32
C LYS A 25 11.28 7.97 -8.81
N THR A 26 12.12 8.75 -8.13
CA THR A 26 12.13 8.80 -6.67
C THR A 26 10.91 9.56 -6.18
N THR A 27 10.05 8.89 -5.41
CA THR A 27 8.90 9.51 -4.73
C THR A 27 9.20 9.56 -3.23
N VAL A 28 8.90 10.69 -2.58
CA VAL A 28 9.18 10.91 -1.15
C VAL A 28 7.88 11.02 -0.38
N LEU A 29 7.70 10.19 0.65
CA LEU A 29 6.59 10.27 1.59
C LEU A 29 7.01 11.07 2.83
N LEU A 30 6.46 12.28 2.97
CA LEU A 30 6.76 13.20 4.08
C LEU A 30 5.64 13.19 5.13
N GLY A 31 6.00 13.53 6.37
CA GLY A 31 5.07 13.64 7.49
C GLY A 31 5.76 13.53 8.84
N GLU A 32 5.11 13.98 9.90
CA GLU A 32 5.63 13.95 11.28
C GLU A 32 5.87 12.53 11.82
N SER A 33 6.62 12.40 12.90
CA SER A 33 6.76 11.12 13.60
C SER A 33 5.37 10.62 14.03
N GLY A 34 5.09 9.33 13.81
CA GLY A 34 3.78 8.74 14.10
C GLY A 34 2.71 8.90 13.02
N ALA A 35 2.94 9.68 11.95
CA ALA A 35 1.96 9.88 10.86
C ALA A 35 1.68 8.63 9.98
N GLY A 36 2.22 7.45 10.33
CA GLY A 36 1.95 6.21 9.60
C GLY A 36 2.86 5.90 8.40
N LYS A 37 3.91 6.70 8.13
CA LYS A 37 4.81 6.48 6.96
C LYS A 37 5.35 5.06 6.84
N SER A 38 5.96 4.51 7.90
CA SER A 38 6.46 3.13 7.90
C SER A 38 5.34 2.10 7.80
N THR A 39 4.14 2.44 8.26
CA THR A 39 2.94 1.60 8.13
C THR A 39 2.50 1.51 6.67
N VAL A 40 2.46 2.64 5.95
CA VAL A 40 2.18 2.68 4.51
C VAL A 40 3.18 1.82 3.74
N LEU A 41 4.48 1.97 4.04
CA LEU A 41 5.53 1.15 3.42
C LEU A 41 5.33 -0.36 3.68
N ARG A 42 4.98 -0.75 4.90
CA ARG A 42 4.72 -2.16 5.25
C ARG A 42 3.47 -2.72 4.59
N LEU A 43 2.40 -1.94 4.45
CA LEU A 43 1.19 -2.33 3.72
C LEU A 43 1.50 -2.55 2.23
N MET A 44 2.24 -1.63 1.61
CA MET A 44 2.70 -1.76 0.23
C MET A 44 3.58 -2.99 0.01
N ALA A 45 4.47 -3.29 0.96
CA ALA A 45 5.33 -4.46 0.91
C ALA A 45 4.58 -5.78 1.20
N GLY A 46 3.31 -5.75 1.62
CA GLY A 46 2.56 -6.95 2.02
C GLY A 46 2.97 -7.51 3.39
N LEU A 47 3.71 -6.73 4.18
CA LEU A 47 4.09 -7.08 5.56
C LEU A 47 2.99 -6.78 6.57
N LEU A 48 2.04 -5.93 6.18
CA LEU A 48 0.77 -5.71 6.85
C LEU A 48 -0.35 -5.95 5.85
N HIS A 49 -1.48 -6.48 6.31
CA HIS A 49 -2.64 -6.78 5.46
C HIS A 49 -3.70 -5.69 5.65
N PRO A 50 -3.98 -4.88 4.62
CA PRO A 50 -5.09 -3.93 4.65
C PRO A 50 -6.43 -4.67 4.59
N GLU A 51 -7.45 -4.10 5.23
CA GLU A 51 -8.83 -4.62 5.16
C GLU A 51 -9.46 -4.39 3.80
N ARG A 52 -9.25 -3.19 3.22
CA ARG A 52 -9.78 -2.80 1.92
C ARG A 52 -8.75 -2.02 1.12
N GLY A 53 -8.84 -2.13 -0.20
CA GLY A 53 -7.99 -1.36 -1.10
C GLY A 53 -7.48 -2.12 -2.32
N HIS A 54 -6.52 -1.48 -2.98
CA HIS A 54 -5.91 -1.92 -4.21
C HIS A 54 -4.44 -1.47 -4.26
N ILE A 55 -3.53 -2.38 -4.61
CA ILE A 55 -2.10 -2.13 -4.82
C ILE A 55 -1.70 -2.78 -6.13
N SER A 56 -1.23 -1.98 -7.09
CA SER A 56 -0.71 -2.46 -8.38
C SER A 56 0.56 -1.75 -8.80
N LEU A 57 1.42 -2.47 -9.52
CA LEU A 57 2.60 -1.93 -10.20
C LEU A 57 2.50 -2.31 -11.68
N GLU A 58 2.45 -1.32 -12.55
CA GLU A 58 2.18 -1.53 -13.97
C GLU A 58 0.90 -2.35 -14.17
N ASP A 59 0.99 -3.49 -14.86
CA ASP A 59 -0.13 -4.38 -15.18
C ASP A 59 -0.37 -5.46 -14.10
N THR A 60 0.49 -5.51 -13.07
CA THR A 60 0.41 -6.52 -12.01
C THR A 60 -0.28 -5.98 -10.78
N THR A 61 -1.30 -6.70 -10.32
CA THR A 61 -2.01 -6.39 -9.06
C THR A 61 -1.49 -7.28 -7.94
N TYR A 62 -1.04 -6.69 -6.83
CA TYR A 62 -0.50 -7.41 -5.67
C TYR A 62 -1.51 -7.51 -4.51
N PHE A 63 -2.46 -6.58 -4.47
CA PHE A 63 -3.55 -6.62 -3.52
C PHE A 63 -4.79 -6.01 -4.16
N ASP A 64 -5.93 -6.68 -4.02
CA ASP A 64 -7.24 -6.16 -4.40
C ASP A 64 -8.30 -6.82 -3.52
N SER A 65 -8.93 -6.03 -2.64
CA SER A 65 -9.92 -6.54 -1.71
C SER A 65 -11.20 -7.03 -2.39
N GLU A 66 -11.60 -6.43 -3.51
CA GLU A 66 -12.84 -6.76 -4.22
C GLU A 66 -12.67 -8.02 -5.06
N ARG A 67 -11.48 -8.20 -5.64
CA ARG A 67 -11.14 -9.36 -6.49
C ARG A 67 -10.49 -10.51 -5.71
N HIS A 68 -10.37 -10.37 -4.39
CA HIS A 68 -9.70 -11.32 -3.50
C HIS A 68 -8.27 -11.68 -3.93
N ILE A 69 -7.53 -10.69 -4.42
CA ILE A 69 -6.12 -10.85 -4.81
C ILE A 69 -5.26 -10.48 -3.61
N VAL A 70 -4.42 -11.42 -3.16
CA VAL A 70 -3.43 -11.19 -2.10
C VAL A 70 -2.14 -11.92 -2.48
N VAL A 71 -1.16 -11.17 -2.99
CA VAL A 71 0.17 -11.71 -3.30
C VAL A 71 1.06 -11.61 -2.05
N PRO A 72 1.66 -12.72 -1.59
CA PRO A 72 2.51 -12.73 -0.40
C PRO A 72 3.78 -11.88 -0.60
N PRO A 73 4.36 -11.33 0.47
CA PRO A 73 5.47 -10.38 0.38
C PRO A 73 6.71 -10.93 -0.33
N GLN A 74 6.95 -12.25 -0.29
CA GLN A 74 8.10 -12.89 -0.94
C GLN A 74 7.97 -13.02 -2.47
N GLU A 75 6.75 -12.85 -3.01
CA GLU A 75 6.45 -12.88 -4.44
C GLU A 75 6.28 -11.47 -5.04
N ARG A 76 6.43 -10.43 -4.21
CA ARG A 76 6.45 -9.03 -4.64
C ARG A 76 7.86 -8.65 -5.12
N PRO A 77 7.98 -7.73 -6.09
CA PRO A 77 9.27 -7.27 -6.61
C PRO A 77 10.08 -6.46 -5.58
#